data_AF-A0A1B1YC73-F1
#
_entry.id   AF-A0A1B1YC73-F1
#
_cell.length_a   1.000
_cell.length_b   1.000
_cell.length_c   1.000
_cell.angle_alpha   90.00
_cell.angle_beta   90.00
_cell.angle_gamma   90.00
#
_symmetry.space_group_name_H-M   'P 1'
#
loop_
_entity.id
_entity.type
_entity.pdbx_description
1 polymer ?
#
loop_
_entity_poly.entity_id
_entity_poly.type
_entity_poly.pdbx_seq_one_letter_code
_entity_poly.pdbx_strand_id
1 'polypeptide(L)'
;MNGNNGNLRKIILTGLMTALVYLFTSIIKIPTVNGYIHLGDGFIFLSTLILGPFYGAFASGVGSMLSDVLSQYAQWAIPTLIIKSSMALVMGLVLRHRNRKEIVISAATTVTVWVAFFVVIKNALARAVVYSVDSLASALEDTPENVINAASDTQWKLTAAIAAVIIIMFAIILYMVRKKNIEGIGVGVILGMLSSGAVMVIGYYIADFILYGNPISPVFSVPMNLIQLLIGIVITVAIAPALLKAKAFYFGDKDRSDSTTEPQSPER
;
A
#
# COMPACT_ATOMS: atom_id res chain seq x y z
N MET A 1 -0.15 17.70 34.64
CA MET A 1 1.00 17.53 33.71
C MET A 1 0.89 16.28 32.80
N ASN A 2 -0.30 15.87 32.32
CA ASN A 2 -0.47 14.57 31.63
C ASN A 2 -0.39 14.58 30.09
N GLY A 3 -0.31 15.74 29.43
CA GLY A 3 -0.32 15.84 27.96
C GLY A 3 0.99 15.40 27.24
N ASN A 4 2.15 15.47 27.91
CA ASN A 4 3.46 15.24 27.27
C ASN A 4 3.74 13.78 26.92
N ASN A 5 3.20 12.82 27.69
CA ASN A 5 3.54 11.41 27.52
C ASN A 5 2.88 10.76 26.29
N GLY A 6 1.68 11.20 25.90
CA GLY A 6 0.98 10.68 24.72
C GLY A 6 1.64 11.13 23.41
N ASN A 7 1.96 12.42 23.32
CA ASN A 7 2.64 12.99 22.15
C ASN A 7 4.06 12.43 21.98
N LEU A 8 4.82 12.33 23.08
CA LEU A 8 6.15 11.72 23.06
C LEU A 8 6.10 10.27 22.58
N ARG A 9 5.18 9.45 23.11
CA ARG A 9 4.99 8.06 22.67
C ARG A 9 4.66 7.98 21.18
N LYS A 10 3.81 8.88 20.68
CA LYS A 10 3.43 8.91 19.27
C LYS A 10 4.62 9.22 18.36
N ILE A 11 5.50 10.14 18.77
CA ILE A 11 6.75 10.44 18.06
C ILE A 11 7.67 9.22 18.07
N ILE A 12 7.88 8.59 19.23
CA ILE A 12 8.71 7.37 19.36
C ILE A 12 8.19 6.25 18.44
N LEU A 13 6.88 5.97 18.47
CA LEU A 13 6.27 4.96 17.60
C LEU A 13 6.38 5.35 16.13
N THR A 14 6.30 6.63 15.78
CA THR A 14 6.50 7.10 14.41
C THR A 14 7.93 6.84 13.95
N GLY A 15 8.93 7.14 14.77
CA GLY A 15 10.34 6.82 14.49
C GLY A 15 10.56 5.31 14.32
N LEU A 16 10.00 4.49 15.23
CA LEU A 16 10.09 3.04 15.14
C LEU A 16 9.43 2.49 13.86
N MET A 17 8.23 2.95 13.51
CA MET A 17 7.56 2.52 12.28
C MET A 17 8.30 2.99 11.04
N THR A 18 8.89 4.18 11.05
CA THR A 18 9.74 4.68 9.95
C THR A 18 10.93 3.74 9.75
N ALA A 19 11.59 3.34 10.84
CA ALA A 19 12.72 2.41 10.80
C ALA A 19 12.32 1.03 10.28
N LEU A 20 11.16 0.49 10.69
CA LEU A 20 10.66 -0.78 10.16
C LEU A 20 10.30 -0.69 8.68
N VAL A 21 9.60 0.37 8.25
CA VAL A 21 9.28 0.58 6.84
C VAL A 21 10.57 0.63 6.02
N TYR A 22 11.57 1.39 6.46
CA TYR A 22 12.88 1.43 5.84
C TYR A 22 13.49 0.03 5.74
N LEU A 23 13.61 -0.69 6.86
CA LEU A 23 14.23 -2.00 6.94
C LEU A 23 13.60 -3.01 5.95
N PHE A 24 12.27 -3.10 5.93
CA PHE A 24 11.55 -4.03 5.05
C PHE A 24 11.43 -3.54 3.60
N THR A 25 11.72 -2.27 3.34
CA THR A 25 11.93 -1.75 1.98
C THR A 25 13.36 -2.01 1.50
N SER A 26 14.33 -2.10 2.41
CA SER A 26 15.75 -2.21 2.07
C SER A 26 16.32 -3.64 2.04
N ILE A 27 15.84 -4.58 2.87
CA ILE A 27 16.45 -5.92 2.96
C ILE A 27 16.12 -6.79 1.74
N ILE A 28 14.84 -6.87 1.36
CA ILE A 28 14.38 -7.77 0.29
C ILE A 28 14.01 -6.91 -0.90
N LYS A 29 14.99 -6.72 -1.81
CA LYS A 29 14.81 -6.01 -3.07
C LYS A 29 14.86 -7.01 -4.22
N ILE A 30 13.77 -7.13 -4.96
CA ILE A 30 13.74 -7.93 -6.20
C ILE A 30 13.85 -6.93 -7.35
N PRO A 31 14.95 -6.93 -8.12
CA PRO A 31 15.14 -6.00 -9.23
C PRO A 31 14.03 -6.10 -10.28
N THR A 32 13.65 -4.95 -10.82
CA THR A 32 12.75 -4.80 -11.98
C THR A 32 13.42 -3.92 -13.03
N VAL A 33 12.77 -3.72 -14.18
CA VAL A 33 13.34 -2.99 -15.33
C VAL A 33 13.91 -1.61 -14.96
N ASN A 34 13.15 -0.81 -14.22
CA ASN A 34 13.53 0.57 -13.86
C ASN A 34 13.73 0.76 -12.34
N GLY A 35 13.69 -0.30 -11.54
CA GLY A 35 13.62 -0.18 -10.09
C GLY A 35 13.67 -1.52 -9.36
N TYR A 36 12.91 -1.64 -8.29
CA TYR A 36 12.79 -2.85 -7.50
C TYR A 36 11.44 -2.95 -6.81
N ILE A 37 11.00 -4.16 -6.48
CA ILE A 37 9.90 -4.39 -5.53
C ILE A 37 10.45 -4.83 -4.17
N HIS A 38 9.64 -4.62 -3.13
CA HIS A 38 10.02 -4.89 -1.74
C HIS A 38 8.83 -5.31 -0.87
N LEU A 39 9.10 -5.77 0.35
CA LEU A 39 8.07 -6.25 1.28
C LEU A 39 7.55 -5.18 2.25
N GLY A 40 8.01 -3.94 2.09
CA GLY A 40 7.74 -2.82 2.99
C GLY A 40 6.25 -2.44 3.10
N ASP A 41 5.42 -2.77 2.10
CA ASP A 41 4.00 -2.39 2.07
C ASP A 41 3.18 -2.93 3.25
N GLY A 42 3.52 -4.13 3.73
CA GLY A 42 2.90 -4.66 4.94
C GLY A 42 3.16 -3.75 6.15
N PHE A 43 4.38 -3.24 6.28
CA PHE A 43 4.76 -2.33 7.36
C PHE A 43 4.21 -0.92 7.18
N ILE A 44 3.96 -0.49 5.95
CA ILE A 44 3.23 0.75 5.63
C ILE A 44 1.78 0.65 6.13
N PHE A 45 1.09 -0.45 5.83
CA PHE A 45 -0.27 -0.71 6.31
C PHE A 45 -0.31 -0.80 7.84
N LEU A 46 0.61 -1.53 8.46
CA LEU A 46 0.73 -1.63 9.91
C LEU A 46 0.99 -0.26 10.56
N SER A 47 1.89 0.55 9.98
CA SER A 47 2.17 1.90 10.50
C SER A 47 0.91 2.77 10.50
N THR A 48 0.10 2.67 9.45
CA THR A 48 -1.16 3.42 9.32
C THR A 48 -2.20 2.95 10.32
N LEU A 49 -2.33 1.63 10.54
CA LEU A 49 -3.22 1.07 11.55
C LEU A 49 -2.84 1.51 12.98
N ILE A 50 -1.55 1.64 13.25
CA ILE A 50 -1.04 2.00 14.58
C ILE A 50 -1.11 3.51 14.83
N LEU A 51 -0.67 4.32 13.85
CA LEU A 51 -0.40 5.76 14.02
C LEU A 51 -1.51 6.66 13.46
N GLY A 52 -2.37 6.12 12.60
CA GLY A 52 -3.37 6.87 11.86
C GLY A 52 -2.79 7.59 10.62
N PRO A 53 -3.61 8.40 9.91
CA PRO A 53 -3.30 8.90 8.57
C PRO A 53 -2.00 9.69 8.47
N PHE A 54 -1.82 10.72 9.30
CA PHE A 54 -0.69 11.66 9.12
C PHE A 54 0.66 11.09 9.56
N TYR A 55 0.69 10.47 10.74
CA TYR A 55 1.92 9.87 11.28
C TYR A 55 2.28 8.58 10.54
N GLY A 56 1.28 7.81 10.09
CA GLY A 56 1.48 6.68 9.18
C GLY A 56 2.01 7.13 7.83
N ALA A 57 1.47 8.21 7.25
CA ALA A 57 1.96 8.78 6.00
C ALA A 57 3.41 9.26 6.09
N PHE A 58 3.78 9.91 7.18
CA PHE A 58 5.16 10.30 7.42
C PHE A 58 6.07 9.07 7.51
N ALA A 59 5.73 8.10 8.37
CA ALA A 59 6.55 6.90 8.57
C ALA A 59 6.72 6.10 7.29
N SER A 60 5.65 5.97 6.51
CA SER A 60 5.62 5.22 5.25
C SER A 60 6.44 5.90 4.17
N GLY A 61 6.23 7.21 3.95
CA GLY A 61 6.95 7.96 2.94
C GLY A 61 8.43 8.09 3.24
N VAL A 62 8.79 8.54 4.45
CA VAL A 62 10.19 8.76 4.83
C VAL A 62 10.95 7.43 4.90
N GLY A 63 10.35 6.39 5.48
CA GLY A 63 10.99 5.08 5.57
C GLY A 63 11.32 4.51 4.20
N SER A 64 10.36 4.53 3.26
CA SER A 64 10.58 4.03 1.91
C SER A 64 11.52 4.93 1.09
N MET A 65 11.41 6.26 1.19
CA MET A 65 12.33 7.19 0.54
C MET A 65 13.78 6.95 0.97
N LEU A 66 14.04 6.72 2.26
CA LEU A 66 15.38 6.45 2.76
C LEU A 66 16.01 5.20 2.12
N SER A 67 15.19 4.18 1.81
CA SER A 67 15.67 2.99 1.10
C SER A 67 16.10 3.29 -0.33
N ASP A 68 15.47 4.26 -0.99
CA ASP A 68 15.84 4.70 -2.34
C ASP A 68 17.12 5.53 -2.31
N VAL A 69 17.18 6.53 -1.41
CA VAL A 69 18.35 7.40 -1.22
C VAL A 69 19.61 6.60 -0.88
N LEU A 70 19.47 5.58 -0.03
CA LEU A 70 20.58 4.73 0.41
C LEU A 70 20.86 3.56 -0.54
N SER A 71 20.27 3.59 -1.75
CA SER A 71 20.51 2.60 -2.79
C SER A 71 20.83 3.27 -4.13
N GLN A 72 21.04 2.47 -5.16
CA GLN A 72 21.28 2.96 -6.52
C GLN A 72 20.07 3.61 -7.20
N TYR A 73 18.94 3.72 -6.49
CA TYR A 73 17.66 4.21 -7.01
C TYR A 73 17.28 5.59 -6.44
N ALA A 74 18.26 6.45 -6.13
CA ALA A 74 18.01 7.75 -5.51
C ALA A 74 17.05 8.66 -6.31
N GLN A 75 16.96 8.50 -7.64
CA GLN A 75 15.99 9.19 -8.49
C GLN A 75 14.52 8.90 -8.10
N TRP A 76 14.28 7.74 -7.48
CA TRP A 76 12.96 7.33 -7.00
C TRP A 76 12.60 7.92 -5.65
N ALA A 77 13.54 8.55 -4.93
CA ALA A 77 13.33 9.03 -3.56
C ALA A 77 12.11 9.98 -3.43
N ILE A 78 12.05 11.04 -4.24
CA ILE A 78 10.93 12.01 -4.20
C ILE A 78 9.62 11.36 -4.64
N PRO A 79 9.56 10.63 -5.79
CA PRO A 79 8.37 9.87 -6.15
C PRO A 79 7.89 8.92 -5.06
N THR A 80 8.77 8.09 -4.50
CA THR A 80 8.44 7.13 -3.44
C THR A 80 7.93 7.82 -2.19
N LEU A 81 8.54 8.94 -1.77
CA LEU A 81 8.04 9.74 -0.66
C LEU A 81 6.57 10.12 -0.87
N ILE A 82 6.27 10.70 -2.03
CA ILE A 82 4.91 11.16 -2.38
C ILE A 82 3.94 9.98 -2.45
N ILE A 83 4.31 8.92 -3.17
CA ILE A 83 3.46 7.76 -3.42
C ILE A 83 3.15 7.05 -2.10
N LYS A 84 4.17 6.73 -1.30
CA LYS A 84 3.99 5.95 -0.06
C LYS A 84 3.35 6.77 1.05
N SER A 85 3.61 8.08 1.15
CA SER A 85 2.84 8.96 2.03
C SER A 85 1.38 9.05 1.62
N SER A 86 1.08 9.19 0.32
CA SER A 86 -0.30 9.28 -0.18
C SER A 86 -1.07 7.96 0.03
N MET A 87 -0.42 6.84 -0.22
CA MET A 87 -0.94 5.49 0.03
C MET A 87 -1.40 5.34 1.49
N ALA A 88 -0.50 5.62 2.45
CA ALA A 88 -0.81 5.54 3.88
C ALA A 88 -1.87 6.57 4.33
N LEU A 89 -1.83 7.78 3.78
CA LEU A 89 -2.83 8.81 4.06
C LEU A 89 -4.22 8.35 3.63
N VAL A 90 -4.38 7.84 2.40
CA VAL A 90 -5.66 7.34 1.87
C VAL A 90 -6.17 6.17 2.69
N MET A 91 -5.32 5.21 3.06
CA MET A 91 -5.71 4.12 3.96
C MET A 91 -6.22 4.66 5.30
N GLY A 92 -5.48 5.58 5.92
CA GLY A 92 -5.85 6.16 7.22
C GLY A 92 -7.14 6.98 7.18
N LEU A 93 -7.41 7.68 6.08
CA LEU A 93 -8.67 8.41 5.87
C LEU A 93 -9.85 7.46 5.68
N VAL A 94 -9.66 6.41 4.88
CA VAL A 94 -10.63 5.34 4.67
C VAL A 94 -11.02 4.67 6.00
N LEU A 95 -10.09 4.55 6.94
CA LEU A 95 -10.32 3.93 8.25
C LEU A 95 -11.10 4.81 9.24
N ARG A 96 -11.04 6.14 9.13
CA ARG A 96 -11.48 7.07 10.21
C ARG A 96 -12.99 7.26 10.35
N HIS A 97 -13.79 7.01 9.32
CA HIS A 97 -15.22 7.35 9.34
C HIS A 97 -16.01 6.34 8.52
N ARG A 98 -16.71 5.39 9.16
CA ARG A 98 -17.53 4.43 8.42
C ARG A 98 -18.84 4.07 9.11
N ASN A 99 -19.89 4.78 8.73
CA ASN A 99 -21.22 4.20 8.64
C ASN A 99 -21.34 3.34 7.36
N ARG A 100 -22.45 2.58 7.23
CA ARG A 100 -22.64 1.66 6.09
C ARG A 100 -22.56 2.36 4.72
N LYS A 101 -23.01 3.62 4.61
CA LYS A 101 -23.00 4.38 3.34
C LYS A 101 -21.57 4.71 2.92
N GLU A 102 -20.73 5.18 3.83
CA GLU A 102 -19.32 5.49 3.58
C GLU A 102 -18.52 4.26 3.15
N ILE A 103 -18.82 3.08 3.73
CA ILE A 103 -18.21 1.81 3.30
C ILE A 103 -18.54 1.55 1.83
N VAL A 104 -19.82 1.65 1.45
CA VAL A 104 -20.28 1.36 0.09
C VAL A 104 -19.71 2.37 -0.91
N ILE A 105 -19.72 3.66 -0.59
CA ILE A 105 -19.16 4.70 -1.47
C ILE A 105 -17.67 4.44 -1.71
N SER A 106 -16.90 4.24 -0.64
CA SER A 106 -15.47 3.96 -0.82
C SER A 106 -15.22 2.64 -1.55
N ALA A 107 -16.05 1.61 -1.37
CA ALA A 107 -15.93 0.36 -2.12
C ALA A 107 -16.13 0.61 -3.61
N ALA A 108 -17.22 1.31 -3.96
CA ALA A 108 -17.54 1.66 -5.33
C ALA A 108 -16.42 2.49 -5.97
N THR A 109 -15.95 3.56 -5.29
CA THR A 109 -14.83 4.38 -5.78
C THR A 109 -13.59 3.54 -6.04
N THR A 110 -13.18 2.68 -5.10
CA THR A 110 -12.01 1.83 -5.26
C THR A 110 -12.15 0.89 -6.46
N VAL A 111 -13.30 0.24 -6.62
CA VAL A 111 -13.58 -0.64 -7.76
C VAL A 111 -13.54 0.15 -9.07
N THR A 112 -14.19 1.32 -9.13
CA THR A 112 -14.19 2.17 -10.32
C THR A 112 -12.79 2.60 -10.72
N VAL A 113 -11.96 3.04 -9.76
CA VAL A 113 -10.56 3.43 -10.01
C VAL A 113 -9.75 2.25 -10.57
N TRP A 114 -9.88 1.07 -9.96
CA TRP A 114 -9.19 -0.14 -10.44
C TRP A 114 -9.62 -0.52 -11.85
N VAL A 115 -10.92 -0.58 -12.12
CA VAL A 115 -11.46 -0.93 -13.45
C VAL A 115 -10.98 0.07 -14.49
N ALA A 116 -11.11 1.37 -14.22
CA ALA A 116 -10.65 2.42 -15.12
C ALA A 116 -9.15 2.29 -15.41
N PHE A 117 -8.33 2.09 -14.37
CA PHE A 117 -6.90 1.92 -14.54
C PHE A 117 -6.54 0.69 -15.38
N PHE A 118 -7.14 -0.47 -15.11
CA PHE A 118 -6.86 -1.68 -15.90
C PHE A 118 -7.30 -1.58 -17.36
N VAL A 119 -8.40 -0.87 -17.64
CA VAL A 119 -8.81 -0.58 -19.03
C VAL A 119 -7.75 0.29 -19.71
N VAL A 120 -7.25 1.34 -19.05
CA VAL A 120 -6.18 2.19 -19.58
C VAL A 120 -4.91 1.37 -19.85
N ILE A 121 -4.48 0.54 -18.90
CA ILE A 121 -3.28 -0.29 -19.03
C ILE A 121 -3.43 -1.32 -20.16
N LYS A 122 -4.58 -2.00 -20.25
CA LYS A 122 -4.83 -2.97 -21.34
C LYS A 122 -4.79 -2.29 -22.71
N ASN A 123 -5.37 -1.10 -22.82
CA ASN A 123 -5.35 -0.31 -24.06
C ASN A 123 -3.95 0.25 -24.38
N ALA A 124 -3.15 0.60 -23.37
CA ALA A 124 -1.76 1.00 -23.55
C ALA A 124 -0.89 -0.17 -24.03
N LEU A 125 -1.04 -1.35 -23.41
CA LEU A 125 -0.34 -2.57 -23.81
C LEU A 125 -0.71 -3.02 -25.23
N ALA A 126 -2.01 -3.02 -25.56
CA ALA A 126 -2.46 -3.37 -26.91
C ALA A 126 -1.86 -2.42 -27.98
N ARG A 127 -1.79 -1.12 -27.68
CA ARG A 127 -1.14 -0.16 -28.58
C ARG A 127 0.36 -0.40 -28.71
N ALA A 128 1.02 -0.74 -27.61
CA ALA A 128 2.45 -1.07 -27.61
C ALA A 128 2.77 -2.27 -28.52
N VAL A 129 1.93 -3.31 -28.47
CA VAL A 129 2.07 -4.54 -29.25
C VAL A 129 1.73 -4.33 -30.74
N VAL A 130 0.76 -3.47 -31.06
CA VAL A 130 0.26 -3.34 -32.44
C VAL A 130 0.96 -2.25 -33.24
N TYR A 131 1.31 -1.11 -32.61
CA TYR A 131 1.73 0.10 -33.35
C TYR A 131 3.18 0.50 -33.13
N SER A 132 3.89 -0.15 -32.21
CA SER A 132 5.23 0.30 -31.81
C SER A 132 6.28 -0.81 -31.76
N VAL A 133 6.06 -2.00 -32.32
CA VAL A 133 7.03 -3.10 -32.19
C VAL A 133 8.41 -2.69 -32.70
N ASP A 134 8.48 -2.06 -33.87
CA ASP A 134 9.75 -1.60 -34.45
C ASP A 134 10.36 -0.41 -33.68
N SER A 135 9.53 0.52 -33.19
CA SER A 135 10.00 1.65 -32.37
C SER A 135 10.39 1.26 -30.94
N LEU A 136 9.80 0.18 -30.40
CA LEU A 136 10.06 -0.34 -29.07
C LEU A 136 11.28 -1.27 -29.10
N ALA A 137 11.44 -2.06 -30.16
CA ALA A 137 12.66 -2.79 -30.48
C ALA A 137 13.87 -1.86 -30.57
N SER A 138 13.73 -0.74 -31.28
CA SER A 138 14.79 0.27 -31.35
C SER A 138 15.03 1.00 -30.01
N ALA A 139 14.00 1.27 -29.21
CA ALA A 139 14.16 1.92 -27.90
C ALA A 139 14.72 0.99 -26.80
N LEU A 140 14.53 -0.33 -26.92
CA LEU A 140 15.04 -1.34 -26.00
C LEU A 140 16.35 -1.98 -26.46
N GLU A 141 16.90 -1.53 -27.59
CA GLU A 141 18.06 -2.14 -28.27
C GLU A 141 17.88 -3.66 -28.48
N ASP A 142 16.66 -4.10 -28.79
CA ASP A 142 16.30 -5.52 -28.92
C ASP A 142 15.60 -5.80 -30.25
N THR A 143 15.42 -7.06 -30.60
CA THR A 143 14.74 -7.47 -31.83
C THR A 143 13.21 -7.34 -31.71
N PRO A 144 12.50 -7.02 -32.81
CA PRO A 144 11.04 -7.00 -32.83
C PRO A 144 10.40 -8.29 -32.30
N GLU A 145 11.02 -9.43 -32.58
CA GLU A 145 10.56 -10.75 -32.12
C GLU A 145 10.69 -10.93 -30.61
N ASN A 146 11.82 -10.54 -30.01
CA ASN A 146 11.99 -10.54 -28.55
C ASN A 146 11.04 -9.57 -27.85
N VAL A 147 10.76 -8.41 -28.47
CA VAL A 147 9.80 -7.44 -27.96
C VAL A 147 8.37 -7.98 -27.98
N ILE A 148 7.96 -8.67 -29.05
CA ILE A 148 6.66 -9.35 -29.12
C ILE A 148 6.54 -10.41 -28.03
N ASN A 149 7.59 -11.23 -27.85
CA ASN A 149 7.64 -12.25 -26.82
C ASN A 149 7.55 -11.62 -25.42
N ALA A 150 8.34 -10.58 -25.12
CA ALA A 150 8.31 -9.87 -23.85
C ALA A 150 6.93 -9.22 -23.58
N ALA A 151 6.28 -8.67 -24.60
CA ALA A 151 4.96 -8.08 -24.46
C ALA A 151 3.86 -9.13 -24.21
N SER A 152 3.90 -10.26 -24.92
CA SER A 152 3.01 -11.41 -24.68
C SER A 152 3.21 -12.00 -23.28
N ASP A 153 4.47 -12.17 -22.87
CA ASP A 153 4.85 -12.70 -21.56
C ASP A 153 4.39 -11.76 -20.44
N THR A 154 4.48 -10.45 -20.66
CA THR A 154 3.95 -9.42 -19.77
C THR A 154 2.44 -9.45 -19.70
N GLN A 155 1.75 -9.63 -20.83
CA GLN A 155 0.29 -9.74 -20.87
C GLN A 155 -0.19 -10.95 -20.05
N TRP A 156 0.52 -12.08 -20.15
CA TRP A 156 0.24 -13.26 -19.35
C TRP A 156 0.53 -13.02 -17.86
N LYS A 157 1.70 -12.45 -17.51
CA LYS A 157 2.05 -12.08 -16.13
C LYS A 157 1.05 -11.10 -15.52
N LEU A 158 0.57 -10.12 -16.30
CA LEU A 158 -0.46 -9.17 -15.88
C LEU A 158 -1.78 -9.87 -15.59
N THR A 159 -2.22 -10.73 -16.52
CA THR A 159 -3.47 -11.49 -16.36
C THR A 159 -3.39 -12.44 -15.16
N ALA A 160 -2.27 -13.15 -15.01
CA ALA A 160 -2.00 -14.05 -13.89
C ALA A 160 -1.90 -13.29 -12.56
N ALA A 161 -1.24 -12.13 -12.52
CA ALA A 161 -1.14 -11.29 -11.33
C ALA A 161 -2.53 -10.78 -10.90
N ILE A 162 -3.35 -10.29 -11.83
CA ILE A 162 -4.73 -9.87 -11.55
C ILE A 162 -5.56 -11.05 -11.03
N ALA A 163 -5.48 -12.21 -11.68
CA ALA A 163 -6.18 -13.40 -11.24
C ALA A 163 -5.73 -13.84 -9.83
N ALA A 164 -4.42 -13.85 -9.57
CA ALA A 164 -3.86 -14.16 -8.25
C ALA A 164 -4.33 -13.16 -7.19
N VAL A 165 -4.39 -11.86 -7.51
CA VAL A 165 -4.95 -10.83 -6.61
C VAL A 165 -6.38 -11.19 -6.23
N ILE A 166 -7.23 -11.48 -7.22
CA ILE A 166 -8.64 -11.79 -7.00
C ILE A 166 -8.80 -13.08 -6.19
N ILE A 167 -8.06 -14.15 -6.52
CA ILE A 167 -8.12 -15.44 -5.84
C ILE A 167 -7.65 -15.31 -4.38
N ILE A 168 -6.52 -14.66 -4.14
CA ILE A 168 -5.98 -14.46 -2.80
C ILE A 168 -6.90 -13.56 -1.98
N MET A 169 -7.43 -12.48 -2.56
CA MET A 169 -8.43 -11.65 -1.90
C MET A 169 -9.67 -12.46 -1.51
N PHE A 170 -10.18 -13.28 -2.42
CA PHE A 170 -11.34 -14.14 -2.14
C PHE A 170 -11.03 -15.16 -1.04
N ALA A 171 -9.85 -15.79 -1.07
CA ALA A 171 -9.38 -16.70 -0.02
C ALA A 171 -9.24 -16.00 1.34
N ILE A 172 -8.73 -14.77 1.38
CA ILE A 172 -8.62 -13.95 2.60
C ILE A 172 -10.01 -13.61 3.14
N ILE A 173 -10.93 -13.18 2.28
CA ILE A 173 -12.32 -12.89 2.67
C ILE A 173 -12.98 -14.15 3.22
N LEU A 174 -12.84 -15.30 2.55
CA LEU A 174 -13.36 -16.59 3.04
C LEU A 174 -12.73 -16.99 4.38
N TYR A 175 -11.41 -16.84 4.53
CA TYR A 175 -10.71 -17.10 5.79
C TYR A 175 -11.25 -16.23 6.93
N MET A 176 -11.44 -14.94 6.67
CA MET A 176 -11.98 -13.99 7.65
C MET A 176 -13.44 -14.27 8.01
N VAL A 177 -14.26 -14.69 7.05
CA VAL A 177 -15.65 -15.11 7.30
C VAL A 177 -15.70 -16.39 8.12
N ARG A 178 -14.80 -17.35 7.83
CA ARG A 178 -14.73 -18.64 8.53
C ARG A 178 -14.18 -18.49 9.95
N LYS A 179 -13.17 -17.64 10.14
CA LYS A 179 -12.60 -17.29 11.44
C LYS A 179 -13.39 -16.12 12.01
N LYS A 180 -14.62 -16.40 12.47
CA LYS A 180 -15.45 -15.42 13.19
C LYS A 180 -14.56 -14.76 14.27
N ASN A 181 -14.34 -13.45 14.13
CA ASN A 181 -13.64 -12.58 15.09
C ASN A 181 -12.09 -12.52 15.01
N ILE A 182 -11.53 -12.03 13.89
CA ILE A 182 -10.16 -11.46 13.90
C ILE A 182 -10.25 -10.05 14.51
N GLU A 183 -9.88 -9.92 15.78
CA GLU A 183 -9.86 -8.63 16.46
C GLU A 183 -9.01 -7.61 15.69
N GLY A 184 -9.61 -6.47 15.36
CA GLY A 184 -8.91 -5.33 14.74
C GLY A 184 -8.82 -5.33 13.21
N ILE A 185 -9.22 -6.40 12.50
CA ILE A 185 -9.24 -6.42 11.03
C ILE A 185 -10.68 -6.54 10.51
N GLY A 186 -11.31 -5.39 10.28
CA GLY A 186 -12.64 -5.32 9.66
C GLY A 186 -12.59 -5.09 8.15
N VAL A 187 -13.77 -5.10 7.52
CA VAL A 187 -13.96 -4.76 6.08
C VAL A 187 -13.36 -3.39 5.74
N GLY A 188 -13.37 -2.44 6.68
CA GLY A 188 -12.74 -1.14 6.53
C GLY A 188 -11.22 -1.20 6.31
N VAL A 189 -10.53 -2.13 6.97
CA VAL A 189 -9.08 -2.33 6.85
C VAL A 189 -8.74 -2.89 5.47
N ILE A 190 -9.46 -3.92 5.02
CA ILE A 190 -9.27 -4.50 3.69
C ILE A 190 -9.48 -3.44 2.62
N LEU A 191 -10.60 -2.71 2.70
CA LEU A 191 -10.89 -1.67 1.73
C LEU A 191 -9.85 -0.54 1.77
N GLY A 192 -9.34 -0.16 2.95
CA GLY A 192 -8.23 0.78 3.09
C GLY A 192 -6.97 0.32 2.39
N MET A 193 -6.59 -0.96 2.53
CA MET A 193 -5.44 -1.55 1.83
C MET A 193 -5.64 -1.58 0.31
N LEU A 194 -6.84 -1.87 -0.17
CA LEU A 194 -7.14 -1.88 -1.62
C LEU A 194 -7.16 -0.47 -2.23
N SER A 195 -7.74 0.51 -1.53
CA SER A 195 -7.75 1.91 -1.97
C SER A 195 -6.34 2.48 -2.03
N SER A 196 -5.53 2.22 -1.00
CA SER A 196 -4.14 2.67 -0.95
C SER A 196 -3.25 1.92 -1.93
N GLY A 197 -3.49 0.63 -2.15
CA GLY A 197 -2.86 -0.14 -3.23
C GLY A 197 -3.08 0.48 -4.61
N ALA A 198 -4.29 0.99 -4.91
CA ALA A 198 -4.55 1.71 -6.15
C ALA A 198 -3.68 2.96 -6.28
N VAL A 199 -3.57 3.77 -5.22
CA VAL A 199 -2.70 4.96 -5.18
C VAL A 199 -1.25 4.57 -5.46
N MET A 200 -0.78 3.48 -4.87
CA MET A 200 0.58 3.02 -5.08
C MET A 200 0.84 2.55 -6.52
N VAL A 201 0.00 1.66 -7.06
CA VAL A 201 0.19 1.12 -8.42
C VAL A 201 0.10 2.23 -9.46
N ILE A 202 -0.90 3.10 -9.35
CA ILE A 202 -1.08 4.24 -10.27
C ILE A 202 0.06 5.25 -10.10
N GLY A 203 0.44 5.54 -8.85
CA GLY A 203 1.52 6.47 -8.55
C GLY A 203 2.86 6.04 -9.14
N TYR A 204 3.21 4.77 -9.02
CA TYR A 204 4.43 4.24 -9.65
C TYR A 204 4.36 4.27 -11.17
N TYR A 205 3.20 3.94 -11.76
CA TYR A 205 3.02 4.05 -13.20
C TYR A 205 3.27 5.49 -13.71
N ILE A 206 2.70 6.49 -13.03
CA ILE A 206 2.86 7.91 -13.40
C ILE A 206 4.29 8.38 -13.16
N ALA A 207 4.90 8.01 -12.03
CA ALA A 207 6.27 8.39 -11.71
C ALA A 207 7.28 7.82 -12.71
N ASP A 208 7.13 6.56 -13.09
CA ASP A 208 7.95 5.92 -14.12
C ASP A 208 7.81 6.66 -15.47
N PHE A 209 6.57 6.98 -15.87
CA PHE A 209 6.32 7.77 -17.08
C PHE A 209 7.02 9.14 -17.06
N ILE A 210 7.01 9.84 -15.92
CA ILE A 210 7.66 11.14 -15.76
C ILE A 210 9.18 11.02 -15.78
N LEU A 211 9.75 10.01 -15.10
CA LEU A 211 11.19 9.82 -14.97
C LEU A 211 11.83 9.39 -16.29
N TYR A 212 11.18 8.50 -17.03
CA TYR A 212 11.75 7.86 -18.22
C TYR A 212 11.15 8.34 -19.54
N GLY A 213 10.10 9.18 -19.50
CA GLY A 213 9.49 9.81 -20.67
C GLY A 213 8.75 8.86 -21.62
N ASN A 214 8.72 7.55 -21.31
CA ASN A 214 8.11 6.53 -22.15
C ASN A 214 6.78 6.07 -21.53
N PRO A 215 5.62 6.23 -22.21
CA PRO A 215 4.32 5.85 -21.66
C PRO A 215 4.07 4.32 -21.64
N ILE A 216 4.91 3.54 -22.31
CA ILE A 216 4.78 2.09 -22.47
C ILE A 216 5.57 1.34 -21.39
N SER A 217 6.82 1.74 -21.13
CA SER A 217 7.69 1.08 -20.13
C SER A 217 7.04 0.87 -18.75
N PRO A 218 6.28 1.85 -18.20
CA PRO A 218 5.60 1.72 -16.92
C PRO A 218 4.55 0.61 -16.88
N VAL A 219 4.01 0.14 -18.02
CA VAL A 219 3.05 -0.97 -18.07
C VAL A 219 3.68 -2.25 -17.50
N PHE A 220 4.98 -2.45 -17.70
CA PHE A 220 5.71 -3.63 -17.25
C PHE A 220 5.91 -3.68 -15.73
N SER A 221 5.81 -2.55 -15.02
CA SER A 221 5.94 -2.50 -13.55
C SER A 221 4.63 -2.84 -12.81
N VAL A 222 3.48 -2.72 -13.48
CA VAL A 222 2.15 -2.92 -12.89
C VAL A 222 1.97 -4.33 -12.27
N PRO A 223 2.33 -5.45 -12.94
CA PRO A 223 2.18 -6.78 -12.36
C PRO A 223 2.97 -6.95 -11.04
N MET A 224 4.19 -6.42 -11.00
CA MET A 224 5.07 -6.53 -9.84
C MET A 224 4.56 -5.69 -8.67
N ASN A 225 4.05 -4.49 -8.93
CA ASN A 225 3.40 -3.66 -7.92
C ASN A 225 2.12 -4.32 -7.36
N LEU A 226 1.36 -5.06 -8.18
CA LEU A 226 0.20 -5.83 -7.69
C LEU A 226 0.63 -6.97 -6.76
N ILE A 227 1.70 -7.70 -7.09
CA ILE A 227 2.26 -8.74 -6.21
C ILE A 227 2.72 -8.12 -4.89
N GLN A 228 3.39 -6.97 -4.93
CA GLN A 228 3.82 -6.24 -3.74
C GLN A 228 2.63 -5.85 -2.84
N LEU A 229 1.53 -5.36 -3.42
CA LEU A 229 0.28 -5.09 -2.70
C LEU A 229 -0.24 -6.35 -1.99
N LEU A 230 -0.29 -7.50 -2.67
CA LEU A 230 -0.79 -8.73 -2.08
C LEU A 230 0.05 -9.22 -0.93
N ILE A 231 1.37 -9.22 -1.09
CA ILE A 231 2.28 -9.63 -0.02
C ILE A 231 2.10 -8.70 1.19
N GLY A 232 1.97 -7.38 0.95
CA GLY A 232 1.67 -6.41 1.99
C GLY A 232 0.38 -6.71 2.75
N ILE A 233 -0.71 -7.06 2.03
CA ILE A 233 -1.98 -7.46 2.65
C ILE A 233 -1.79 -8.73 3.50
N VAL A 234 -1.12 -9.75 2.98
CA VAL A 234 -0.87 -11.02 3.69
C VAL A 234 -0.09 -10.77 4.98
N ILE A 235 1.01 -10.01 4.90
CA ILE A 235 1.83 -9.62 6.05
C ILE A 235 0.97 -8.89 7.08
N THR A 236 0.15 -7.94 6.64
CA THR A 236 -0.70 -7.15 7.53
C THR A 236 -1.74 -8.02 8.22
N VAL A 237 -2.43 -8.88 7.48
CA VAL A 237 -3.45 -9.78 8.06
C VAL A 237 -2.84 -10.76 9.07
N ALA A 238 -1.61 -11.22 8.83
CA ALA A 238 -0.90 -12.10 9.74
C ALA A 238 -0.45 -11.38 11.03
N ILE A 239 0.06 -10.15 10.92
CA ILE A 239 0.75 -9.47 12.04
C ILE A 239 -0.16 -8.50 12.81
N ALA A 240 -1.09 -7.82 12.13
CA ALA A 240 -1.91 -6.76 12.73
C ALA A 240 -2.68 -7.19 14.00
N PRO A 241 -3.28 -8.39 14.11
CA PRO A 241 -4.03 -8.77 15.30
C PRO A 241 -3.14 -8.81 16.55
N ALA A 242 -1.92 -9.33 16.42
CA ALA A 242 -0.95 -9.38 17.51
C ALA A 242 -0.47 -7.98 17.91
N LEU A 243 -0.17 -7.13 16.92
CA LEU A 243 0.27 -5.75 17.17
C LEU A 243 -0.82 -4.88 17.79
N LEU A 244 -2.06 -5.00 17.33
CA LEU A 244 -3.19 -4.23 17.89
C LEU A 244 -3.51 -4.65 19.32
N LYS A 245 -3.42 -5.95 19.62
CA LYS A 245 -3.57 -6.47 20.99
C LYS A 245 -2.45 -5.96 21.91
N ALA A 246 -1.19 -6.01 21.45
CA ALA A 246 -0.07 -5.46 22.20
C ALA A 246 -0.23 -3.96 22.46
N LYS A 247 -0.67 -3.20 21.45
CA LYS A 247 -0.94 -1.76 21.60
C LYS A 247 -2.02 -1.50 22.67
N ALA A 248 -3.13 -2.24 22.62
CA ALA A 248 -4.19 -2.11 23.61
C ALA A 248 -3.70 -2.47 25.02
N PHE A 249 -2.91 -3.53 25.16
CA PHE A 249 -2.37 -3.96 26.45
C PHE A 249 -1.39 -2.95 27.07
N TYR A 250 -0.42 -2.46 26.30
CA TYR A 250 0.62 -1.56 26.82
C TYR A 250 0.20 -0.08 26.86
N PHE A 251 -0.81 0.31 26.07
CA PHE A 251 -1.16 1.72 25.90
C PHE A 251 -2.65 2.05 26.08
N GLY A 252 -3.54 1.07 26.24
CA GLY A 252 -5.00 1.27 26.29
C GLY A 252 -5.59 1.73 27.63
N ASP A 253 -4.80 1.80 28.70
CA ASP A 253 -5.31 2.03 30.06
C ASP A 253 -5.43 3.52 30.46
N LYS A 254 -5.07 4.46 29.56
CA LYS A 254 -5.08 5.91 29.88
C LYS A 254 -6.32 6.69 29.41
N ASP A 255 -7.15 6.13 28.55
CA ASP A 255 -8.38 6.81 28.08
C ASP A 255 -9.63 6.44 28.91
N ARG A 256 -9.53 5.50 29.85
CA ARG A 256 -10.64 5.11 30.75
C ARG A 256 -10.72 5.90 32.05
N SER A 257 -9.67 6.64 32.43
CA SER A 257 -9.65 7.37 33.72
C SER A 257 -10.27 8.78 33.67
N ASP A 258 -10.64 9.29 32.49
CA ASP A 258 -11.22 10.64 32.33
C ASP A 258 -12.76 10.65 32.26
N SER A 259 -13.43 9.48 32.34
CA SER A 259 -14.91 9.40 32.32
C SER A 259 -15.55 9.00 33.64
N THR A 260 -14.80 8.94 34.75
CA THR A 260 -15.35 8.63 36.08
C THR A 260 -14.91 9.66 37.11
N THR A 261 -15.34 10.91 36.94
CA THR A 261 -15.42 11.88 38.04
C THR A 261 -16.73 12.65 37.96
N GLU A 262 -17.85 11.93 38.03
CA GLU A 262 -19.03 12.54 38.66
C GLU A 262 -18.84 12.41 40.17
N PRO A 263 -18.72 13.53 40.92
CA PRO A 263 -18.78 13.46 42.37
C PRO A 263 -20.19 13.01 42.75
N GLN A 264 -20.31 11.83 43.35
CA GLN A 264 -21.51 11.46 44.09
C GLN A 264 -21.74 12.53 45.16
N SER A 265 -22.85 13.26 45.05
CA SER A 265 -23.28 14.20 46.08
C SER A 265 -23.54 13.41 47.37
N PRO A 266 -23.03 13.85 48.54
CA PRO A 266 -23.39 13.22 49.79
C PRO A 266 -24.88 13.52 50.11
N GLU A 267 -25.57 12.45 50.50
CA GLU A 267 -27.00 12.40 50.86
C GLU A 267 -27.45 13.54 51.79
N ARG A 268 -28.68 14.01 51.56
CA ARG A 268 -29.68 14.23 52.62
C ARG A 268 -31.07 13.87 52.12
#